data_AF-A0A957KRV8-F1
#
_entry.id   AF-A0A957KRV8-F1
#
_cell.length_a   1.000
_cell.length_b   1.000
_cell.length_c   1.000
_cell.angle_alpha   90.00
_cell.angle_beta   90.00
_cell.angle_gamma   90.00
#
_symmetry.space_group_name_H-M   'P 1'
#
loop_
_entity.id
_entity.type
_entity.pdbx_description
1 polymer ?
#
loop_
_entity_poly.entity_id
_entity_poly.type
_entity_poly.pdbx_seq_one_letter_code
_entity_poly.pdbx_strand_id
1 'polypeptide(L)'
;RAMPREEDAALELVTSLGAPAIFQENTLTRHVTQNDARVQPLDPVGVEFAAMTDAQQQLVVEIVETYLAAMPPFMAAAQRARIDAAGLDAIRFGWAGPLELRRPTYYRLQGPTFLLEHDKSRNGGTHIHSVWRDFERDFGMGGA
;
A
#
# COMPACT_ATOMS: atom_id res chain seq x y z
N ARG A 1 7.89 -10.85 -13.91
CA ARG A 1 7.14 -9.82 -13.16
C ARG A 1 7.02 -10.35 -11.74
N ALA A 2 7.55 -9.64 -10.75
CA ALA A 2 7.21 -9.96 -9.36
C ALA A 2 5.74 -9.51 -9.15
N MET A 3 4.92 -10.33 -8.52
CA MET A 3 3.53 -10.00 -8.10
C MET A 3 2.54 -9.50 -9.18
N PRO A 4 2.29 -10.24 -10.28
CA PRO A 4 1.34 -9.81 -11.32
C PRO A 4 -0.08 -9.55 -10.81
N ARG A 5 -0.58 -10.41 -9.91
CA ARG A 5 -1.97 -10.37 -9.44
C ARG A 5 -2.25 -9.16 -8.55
N GLU A 6 -1.27 -8.75 -7.75
CA GLU A 6 -1.39 -7.58 -6.87
C GLU A 6 -1.55 -6.29 -7.68
N GLU A 7 -0.69 -6.07 -8.67
CA GLU A 7 -0.79 -4.90 -9.55
C GLU A 7 -2.16 -4.85 -10.26
N ASP A 8 -2.66 -6.02 -10.69
CA ASP A 8 -3.94 -6.12 -11.36
C ASP A 8 -5.09 -5.82 -10.37
N ALA A 9 -5.01 -6.29 -9.12
CA ALA A 9 -5.97 -6.00 -8.05
C ALA A 9 -5.98 -4.52 -7.65
N ALA A 10 -4.81 -3.88 -7.55
CA ALA A 10 -4.68 -2.45 -7.26
C ALA A 10 -5.28 -1.59 -8.37
N LEU A 11 -5.07 -1.99 -9.64
CA LEU A 11 -5.66 -1.30 -10.79
C LEU A 11 -7.18 -1.48 -10.85
N GLU A 12 -7.66 -2.68 -10.58
CA GLU A 12 -9.08 -2.99 -10.47
C GLU A 12 -9.74 -2.14 -9.37
N LEU A 13 -9.09 -2.05 -8.21
CA LEU A 13 -9.56 -1.28 -7.06
C LEU A 13 -9.66 0.22 -7.37
N VAL A 14 -8.61 0.84 -7.89
CA VAL A 14 -8.66 2.28 -8.24
C VAL A 14 -9.70 2.55 -9.33
N THR A 15 -9.84 1.66 -10.32
CA THR A 15 -10.82 1.82 -11.40
C THR A 15 -12.25 1.73 -10.87
N SER A 16 -12.49 0.86 -9.89
CA SER A 16 -13.78 0.72 -9.21
C SER A 16 -14.10 1.90 -8.30
N LEU A 17 -13.11 2.42 -7.57
CA LEU A 17 -13.28 3.55 -6.64
C LEU A 17 -13.43 4.90 -7.37
N GLY A 18 -12.75 5.07 -8.49
CA GLY A 18 -12.76 6.31 -9.28
C GLY A 18 -12.02 7.47 -8.63
N ALA A 19 -12.45 8.70 -8.95
CA ALA A 19 -11.78 9.94 -8.56
C ALA A 19 -11.46 10.07 -7.05
N PRO A 20 -12.30 9.60 -6.10
CA PRO A 20 -11.98 9.67 -4.68
C PRO A 20 -10.71 8.94 -4.26
N ALA A 21 -10.28 7.91 -5.00
CA ALA A 21 -9.04 7.19 -4.73
C ALA A 21 -7.81 7.90 -5.31
N ILE A 22 -7.97 8.79 -6.30
CA ILE A 22 -6.87 9.42 -7.03
C ILE A 22 -6.52 10.74 -6.35
N PHE A 23 -5.44 10.76 -5.58
CA PHE A 23 -5.00 11.97 -4.90
C PHE A 23 -4.01 12.80 -5.73
N GLN A 24 -3.46 12.23 -6.81
CA GLN A 24 -2.59 12.94 -7.75
C GLN A 24 -2.65 12.32 -9.15
N GLU A 25 -2.79 13.16 -10.18
CA GLU A 25 -2.86 12.70 -11.58
C GLU A 25 -1.51 12.24 -12.13
N ASN A 26 -0.42 12.83 -11.63
CA ASN A 26 0.94 12.44 -11.97
C ASN A 26 1.48 11.45 -10.93
N THR A 27 2.24 10.45 -11.38
CA THR A 27 2.92 9.53 -10.48
C THR A 27 3.90 10.30 -9.59
N LEU A 28 4.04 9.87 -8.34
CA LEU A 28 5.15 10.28 -7.51
C LEU A 28 6.40 9.62 -8.12
N THR A 29 7.31 10.41 -8.68
CA THR A 29 8.56 9.92 -9.31
C THR A 29 9.53 9.26 -8.32
N ARG A 30 9.07 9.00 -7.08
CA ARG A 30 9.79 8.49 -5.92
C ARG A 30 8.82 8.10 -4.79
N HIS A 31 9.14 7.07 -3.99
CA HIS A 31 8.52 6.81 -2.67
C HIS A 31 8.49 8.07 -1.82
N VAL A 32 7.38 8.29 -1.11
CA VAL A 32 7.28 9.44 -0.19
C VAL A 32 8.25 9.24 0.97
N THR A 33 8.42 8.00 1.46
CA THR A 33 9.21 7.75 2.68
C THR A 33 10.70 7.50 2.42
N GLN A 34 11.12 7.32 1.18
CA GLN A 34 12.53 7.16 0.76
C GLN A 34 13.39 6.33 1.75
N ASN A 35 14.47 6.92 2.27
CA ASN A 35 15.41 6.33 3.23
C ASN A 35 15.12 6.78 4.67
N ASP A 36 13.92 7.27 4.98
CA ASP A 36 13.63 7.74 6.33
C ASP A 36 13.75 6.57 7.31
N ALA A 37 14.56 6.81 8.36
CA ALA A 37 14.81 5.82 9.41
C ALA A 37 13.55 5.54 10.25
N ARG A 38 12.56 6.44 10.17
CA ARG A 38 11.27 6.33 10.86
C ARG A 38 10.20 6.93 9.98
N VAL A 39 9.14 6.16 9.72
CA VAL A 39 7.97 6.66 9.02
C VAL A 39 6.83 6.80 10.03
N GLN A 40 6.31 8.02 10.16
CA GLN A 40 5.03 8.26 10.84
C GLN A 40 3.89 8.11 9.82
N PRO A 41 2.64 7.88 10.27
CA PRO A 41 1.50 7.93 9.37
C PRO A 41 1.53 9.18 8.50
N LEU A 42 1.49 8.98 7.19
CA LEU A 42 1.42 10.08 6.23
C LEU A 42 0.02 10.69 6.26
N ASP A 43 -0.11 11.92 5.75
CA ASP A 43 -1.41 12.58 5.61
C ASP A 43 -2.41 11.66 4.90
N PRO A 44 -3.65 11.52 5.40
CA PRO A 44 -4.63 10.61 4.84
C PRO A 44 -4.99 11.03 3.41
N VAL A 45 -4.98 10.05 2.50
CA VAL A 45 -5.39 10.24 1.10
C VAL A 45 -6.23 9.06 0.66
N GLY A 46 -7.08 9.29 -0.35
CA GLY A 46 -7.90 8.25 -0.93
C GLY A 46 -9.08 7.81 -0.05
N VAL A 47 -9.52 6.57 -0.25
CA VAL A 47 -10.80 6.05 0.30
C VAL A 47 -10.53 5.13 1.48
N GLU A 48 -11.30 5.30 2.56
CA GLU A 48 -11.31 4.38 3.72
C GLU A 48 -12.00 3.06 3.37
N PHE A 49 -11.49 1.96 3.92
CA PHE A 49 -12.05 0.63 3.79
C PHE A 49 -13.53 0.57 4.21
N ALA A 50 -13.91 1.30 5.27
CA ALA A 50 -15.30 1.38 5.72
C ALA A 50 -16.25 2.03 4.71
N ALA A 51 -15.74 2.84 3.77
CA ALA A 51 -16.52 3.48 2.72
C ALA A 51 -16.56 2.65 1.42
N MET A 52 -15.88 1.51 1.38
CA MET A 52 -15.80 0.63 0.22
C MET A 52 -16.93 -0.39 0.21
N THR A 53 -17.30 -0.85 -0.99
CA THR A 53 -18.17 -2.02 -1.16
C THR A 53 -17.44 -3.32 -0.79
N ASP A 54 -18.17 -4.39 -0.50
CA ASP A 54 -17.59 -5.71 -0.18
C ASP A 54 -16.57 -6.19 -1.24
N ALA A 55 -16.86 -5.94 -2.53
CA ALA A 55 -15.95 -6.30 -3.62
C ALA A 55 -14.63 -5.50 -3.59
N GLN A 56 -14.71 -4.20 -3.28
CA GLN A 56 -13.53 -3.34 -3.14
C GLN A 56 -12.72 -3.69 -1.87
N GLN A 57 -13.42 -4.02 -0.77
CA GLN A 57 -12.80 -4.50 0.46
C GLN A 57 -12.02 -5.80 0.23
N GLN A 58 -12.56 -6.74 -0.54
CA GLN A 58 -11.87 -7.97 -0.91
C GLN A 58 -10.56 -7.70 -1.68
N LEU A 59 -10.56 -6.72 -2.59
CA LEU A 59 -9.33 -6.32 -3.30
C LEU A 59 -8.28 -5.74 -2.34
N VAL A 60 -8.68 -4.91 -1.37
CA VAL A 60 -7.75 -4.41 -0.34
C VAL A 60 -7.15 -5.55 0.47
N VAL A 61 -7.97 -6.50 0.93
CA VAL A 61 -7.50 -7.68 1.68
C VAL A 61 -6.55 -8.50 0.83
N GLU A 62 -6.87 -8.74 -0.45
CA GLU A 62 -6.02 -9.50 -1.37
C GLU A 62 -4.64 -8.85 -1.55
N ILE A 63 -4.59 -7.53 -1.71
CA ILE A 63 -3.32 -6.79 -1.81
C ILE A 63 -2.52 -6.97 -0.52
N VAL A 64 -3.13 -6.72 0.64
CA VAL A 64 -2.46 -6.85 1.95
C VAL A 64 -1.90 -8.26 2.15
N GLU A 65 -2.72 -9.29 1.93
CA GLU A 65 -2.30 -10.69 2.07
C GLU A 65 -1.17 -11.06 1.11
N THR A 66 -1.18 -10.51 -0.09
CA THR A 66 -0.10 -10.73 -1.07
C THR A 66 1.24 -10.21 -0.53
N TYR A 67 1.25 -9.07 0.15
CA TYR A 67 2.47 -8.55 0.81
C TYR A 67 2.87 -9.33 2.05
N LEU A 68 1.89 -9.74 2.88
CA LEU A 68 2.17 -10.56 4.06
C LEU A 68 2.76 -11.92 3.66
N ALA A 69 2.26 -12.54 2.59
CA ALA A 69 2.76 -13.82 2.08
C ALA A 69 4.21 -13.75 1.57
N ALA A 70 4.70 -12.55 1.22
CA ALA A 70 6.09 -12.34 0.83
C ALA A 70 7.05 -12.21 2.03
N MET A 71 6.53 -12.10 3.26
CA MET A 71 7.31 -12.02 4.49
C MET A 71 7.59 -13.41 5.08
N PRO A 72 8.63 -13.56 5.93
CA PRO A 72 8.77 -14.76 6.76
C PRO A 72 7.50 -15.04 7.57
N PRO A 73 7.03 -16.30 7.69
CA PRO A 73 5.73 -16.62 8.29
C PRO A 73 5.48 -16.04 9.68
N PHE A 74 6.51 -15.99 10.54
CA PHE A 74 6.39 -15.41 11.88
C PHE A 74 6.16 -13.88 11.84
N MET A 75 6.75 -13.18 10.87
CA MET A 75 6.54 -11.75 10.67
C MET A 75 5.15 -11.50 10.10
N ALA A 76 4.77 -12.28 9.08
CA ALA A 76 3.45 -12.20 8.46
C ALA A 76 2.33 -12.37 9.49
N ALA A 77 2.41 -13.40 10.34
CA ALA A 77 1.44 -13.64 11.40
C ALA A 77 1.38 -12.50 12.43
N ALA A 78 2.54 -11.96 12.82
CA ALA A 78 2.61 -10.83 13.76
C ALA A 78 2.09 -9.52 13.16
N GLN A 79 2.28 -9.27 11.86
CA GLN A 79 1.68 -8.13 11.16
C GLN A 79 0.17 -8.31 11.04
N ARG A 80 -0.28 -9.47 10.59
CA ARG A 80 -1.70 -9.79 10.43
C ARG A 80 -2.47 -9.58 11.74
N ALA A 81 -1.98 -10.12 12.84
CA ALA A 81 -2.62 -9.97 14.14
C ALA A 81 -2.76 -8.50 14.58
N ARG A 82 -1.79 -7.64 14.21
CA ARG A 82 -1.85 -6.20 14.53
C ARG A 82 -2.79 -5.43 13.62
N ILE A 83 -2.84 -5.76 12.34
CA ILE A 83 -3.82 -5.21 11.41
C ILE A 83 -5.23 -5.56 11.90
N ASP A 84 -5.46 -6.83 12.24
CA ASP A 84 -6.76 -7.30 12.74
C ASP A 84 -7.13 -6.60 14.07
N ALA A 85 -6.18 -6.44 15.00
CA ALA A 85 -6.40 -5.76 16.27
C ALA A 85 -6.68 -4.24 16.11
N ALA A 86 -6.06 -3.60 15.12
CA ALA A 86 -6.25 -2.18 14.82
C ALA A 86 -7.53 -1.90 14.00
N GLY A 87 -8.10 -2.93 13.37
CA GLY A 87 -9.28 -2.85 12.53
C GLY A 87 -8.96 -2.47 11.08
N LEU A 88 -9.67 -3.10 10.14
CA LEU A 88 -9.53 -2.83 8.71
C LEU A 88 -10.19 -1.53 8.28
N ASP A 89 -11.23 -1.09 9.00
CA ASP A 89 -12.07 0.07 8.66
C ASP A 89 -11.28 1.35 8.42
N ALA A 90 -10.19 1.54 9.18
CA ALA A 90 -9.32 2.71 9.11
C ALA A 90 -8.25 2.63 8.01
N ILE A 91 -8.16 1.51 7.28
CA ILE A 91 -7.23 1.38 6.16
C ILE A 91 -7.68 2.29 5.03
N ARG A 92 -6.76 3.08 4.48
CA ARG A 92 -6.99 3.92 3.31
C ARG A 92 -6.22 3.43 2.11
N PHE A 93 -6.89 3.41 0.95
CA PHE A 93 -6.28 3.20 -0.36
C PHE A 93 -6.22 4.51 -1.13
N GLY A 94 -5.02 4.90 -1.55
CA GLY A 94 -4.79 6.07 -2.39
C GLY A 94 -3.92 5.74 -3.61
N TRP A 95 -4.21 6.40 -4.72
CA TRP A 95 -3.54 6.21 -6.01
C TRP A 95 -2.97 7.52 -6.55
N ALA A 96 -1.78 7.43 -7.13
CA ALA A 96 -1.17 8.51 -7.90
C ALA A 96 -0.65 8.01 -9.26
N GLY A 97 -1.03 8.72 -10.31
CA GLY A 97 -0.59 8.44 -11.67
C GLY A 97 -1.66 7.87 -12.59
N PRO A 98 -1.27 7.58 -13.85
CA PRO A 98 -2.16 7.05 -14.88
C PRO A 98 -2.83 5.72 -14.52
N LEU A 99 -4.00 5.46 -15.10
CA LEU A 99 -4.72 4.18 -14.99
C LEU A 99 -4.38 3.20 -16.13
N GLU A 100 -3.51 3.57 -17.08
CA GLU A 100 -3.15 2.64 -18.14
C GLU A 100 -2.11 1.61 -17.68
N LEU A 101 -2.30 0.37 -18.14
CA LEU A 101 -1.34 -0.70 -17.97
C LEU A 101 0.04 -0.28 -18.47
N ARG A 102 1.08 -0.66 -17.71
CA ARG A 102 2.50 -0.45 -18.04
C ARG A 102 2.96 1.01 -18.00
N ARG A 103 2.17 1.91 -17.42
CA ARG A 103 2.61 3.27 -17.10
C ARG A 103 3.21 3.33 -15.68
N PRO A 104 4.04 4.35 -15.40
CA PRO A 104 4.46 4.72 -14.05
C PRO A 104 3.27 4.92 -13.12
N THR A 105 3.17 4.11 -12.06
CA THR A 105 2.07 4.18 -11.09
C THR A 105 2.60 4.14 -9.67
N TYR A 106 1.88 4.80 -8.77
CA TYR A 106 2.09 4.74 -7.34
C TYR A 106 0.76 4.47 -6.65
N TYR A 107 0.75 3.59 -5.65
CA TYR A 107 -0.37 3.52 -4.73
C TYR A 107 0.12 3.34 -3.29
N ARG A 108 -0.78 3.66 -2.37
CA ARG A 108 -0.56 3.62 -0.94
C ARG A 108 -1.72 2.93 -0.24
N LEU A 109 -1.40 1.94 0.58
CA LEU A 109 -2.30 1.39 1.59
C LEU A 109 -1.78 1.77 2.97
N GLN A 110 -2.55 2.53 3.74
CA GLN A 110 -2.15 2.94 5.08
C GLN A 110 -3.23 2.58 6.08
N GLY A 111 -2.88 1.72 7.03
CA GLY A 111 -3.68 1.45 8.22
C GLY A 111 -3.11 2.16 9.45
N PRO A 112 -3.71 1.97 10.63
CA PRO A 112 -3.22 2.58 11.87
C PRO A 112 -1.81 2.13 12.26
N THR A 113 -1.40 0.93 11.83
CA THR A 113 -0.15 0.26 12.26
C THR A 113 0.89 0.12 11.15
N PHE A 114 0.51 0.38 9.89
CA PHE A 114 1.38 0.12 8.76
C PHE A 114 1.15 1.09 7.59
N LEU A 115 2.17 1.16 6.74
CA LEU A 115 2.13 1.80 5.45
C LEU A 115 2.73 0.85 4.40
N LEU A 116 1.97 0.58 3.35
CA LEU A 116 2.42 -0.07 2.13
C LEU A 116 2.48 0.97 1.03
N GLU A 117 3.66 1.23 0.50
CA GLU A 117 3.87 2.00 -0.73
C GLU A 117 4.30 1.07 -1.84
N HIS A 118 3.66 1.15 -2.99
CA HIS A 118 4.10 0.50 -4.22
C HIS A 118 4.38 1.56 -5.28
N ASP A 119 5.62 1.60 -5.77
CA ASP A 119 6.08 2.55 -6.77
C ASP A 119 6.68 1.82 -7.98
N LYS A 120 6.10 2.08 -9.15
CA LYS A 120 6.54 1.62 -10.46
C LYS A 120 7.02 2.79 -11.34
N SER A 121 7.31 3.95 -10.75
CA SER A 121 7.69 5.15 -11.51
C SER A 121 9.13 5.13 -12.05
N ARG A 122 10.00 4.30 -11.47
CA ARG A 122 11.42 4.26 -11.82
C ARG A 122 11.71 3.41 -13.07
N ASN A 123 12.77 3.80 -13.80
CA ASN A 123 13.27 3.12 -15.01
C ASN A 123 12.20 2.79 -16.05
N GLY A 124 11.23 3.69 -16.27
CA GLY A 124 10.17 3.49 -17.26
C GLY A 124 9.21 2.34 -16.92
N GLY A 125 9.02 2.01 -15.63
CA GLY A 125 8.09 0.96 -15.19
C GLY A 125 8.67 -0.45 -15.14
N THR A 126 10.00 -0.56 -15.18
CA THR A 126 10.72 -1.86 -15.20
C THR A 126 11.24 -2.32 -13.84
N HIS A 127 11.26 -1.44 -12.83
CA HIS A 127 11.71 -1.76 -11.48
C HIS A 127 10.62 -1.39 -10.47
N ILE A 128 10.03 -2.41 -9.84
CA ILE A 128 9.01 -2.27 -8.80
C ILE A 128 9.74 -2.11 -7.47
N HIS A 129 9.41 -1.07 -6.72
CA HIS A 129 9.78 -0.97 -5.31
C HIS A 129 8.51 -0.93 -4.50
N SER A 130 8.28 -1.99 -3.76
CA SER A 130 7.28 -2.00 -2.71
C SER A 130 7.96 -1.94 -1.36
N VAL A 131 7.42 -1.12 -0.47
CA VAL A 131 7.94 -0.96 0.88
C VAL A 131 6.78 -1.14 1.85
N TRP A 132 6.96 -2.09 2.76
CA TRP A 132 6.11 -2.24 3.93
C TRP A 132 6.81 -1.59 5.11
N ARG A 133 6.20 -0.53 5.66
CA ARG A 133 6.62 0.16 6.86
C ARG A 133 5.69 -0.21 8.00
N ASP A 134 6.30 -0.60 9.10
CA ASP A 134 5.62 -0.89 10.34
C ASP A 134 5.86 0.29 11.27
N PHE A 135 4.82 1.06 11.60
CA PHE A 135 4.99 2.28 12.39
C PHE A 135 5.51 2.02 13.81
N GLU A 136 5.35 0.79 14.31
CA GLU A 136 5.83 0.38 15.63
C GLU A 136 7.22 -0.25 15.60
N ARG A 137 7.69 -0.75 14.45
CA ARG A 137 8.92 -1.55 14.34
C ARG A 137 9.87 -1.18 13.21
N ASP A 138 9.65 -0.07 12.50
CA ASP A 138 10.57 0.40 11.47
C ASP A 138 11.98 0.57 12.05
N PHE A 139 12.99 0.02 11.36
CA PHE A 139 14.34 -0.26 11.86
C PHE A 139 14.93 0.82 12.79
N GLY A 140 15.10 0.48 14.07
CA GLY A 140 15.73 1.40 15.04
C GLY A 140 15.44 1.17 16.53
N MET A 141 14.86 0.03 16.93
CA MET A 141 14.79 -0.34 18.35
C MET A 141 16.12 -0.96 18.80
N GLY A 142 17.13 -0.10 18.93
CA GLY A 142 18.24 -0.31 19.85
C GLY A 142 17.98 0.51 21.12
N GLY A 143 17.84 -0.19 22.25
CA GLY A 143 17.78 0.39 23.61
C GLY A 143 16.35 0.46 24.16
N ALA A 144 16.03 -0.11 25.33
CA ALA A 144 16.84 -0.57 26.46
C ALA A 144 16.33 -1.90 27.03
#